data_AF-A0A2J8J1L8-F1
#
_entry.id   AF-A0A2J8J1L8-F1
#
_cell.length_a   1.000
_cell.length_b   1.000
_cell.length_c   1.000
_cell.angle_alpha   90.00
_cell.angle_beta   90.00
_cell.angle_gamma   90.00
#
_symmetry.space_group_name_H-M   'P 1'
#
loop_
_entity.id
_entity.type
_entity.pdbx_description
1 polymer ?
#
loop_
_entity_poly.entity_id
_entity_poly.type
_entity_poly.pdbx_seq_one_letter_code
_entity_poly.pdbx_strand_id
1 'polypeptide(L)'
;LDISFPPSYPYSEDARQGEQYMNTRCPAWCDRILMSPSAKELVLRSESEEKVVTYDHIGPNVCMGDHKPVFLAFRIMPGAGKRCQRHERTLREPPCSRGPNTHS
;
A
#
# COMPACT_ATOMS: atom_id res chain seq x y z
N LEU A 1 6.11 -3.37 -8.55
CA LEU A 1 6.10 -4.65 -7.84
C LEU A 1 5.04 -5.44 -8.54
N ASP A 2 5.51 -6.44 -9.26
CA ASP A 2 4.62 -7.30 -10.02
C ASP A 2 4.12 -8.41 -9.08
N ILE A 3 2.95 -8.94 -9.36
CA ILE A 3 2.41 -10.07 -8.62
C ILE A 3 3.09 -11.33 -9.17
N SER A 4 3.88 -12.00 -8.33
CA SER A 4 4.55 -13.26 -8.66
C SER A 4 3.94 -14.49 -7.97
N PHE A 5 2.90 -14.28 -7.17
CA PHE A 5 2.18 -15.32 -6.44
C PHE A 5 0.83 -15.63 -7.11
N PRO A 6 0.32 -16.87 -7.01
CA PRO A 6 -0.96 -17.23 -7.60
C PRO A 6 -2.13 -16.51 -6.89
N PRO A 7 -3.35 -16.54 -7.44
CA PRO A 7 -4.52 -15.97 -6.80
C PRO A 7 -4.62 -16.32 -5.30
N SER A 8 -5.07 -15.38 -4.47
CA SER A 8 -5.18 -15.56 -3.02
C SER A 8 -6.46 -16.29 -2.61
N TYR A 9 -7.39 -16.50 -3.54
CA TYR A 9 -8.75 -16.99 -3.32
C TYR A 9 -9.30 -17.70 -4.57
N PRO A 10 -10.19 -18.72 -4.48
CA PRO A 10 -10.72 -19.41 -3.28
C PRO A 10 -10.00 -20.73 -2.98
N TYR A 11 -9.09 -20.78 -2.01
CA TYR A 11 -8.43 -22.05 -1.65
C TYR A 11 -9.38 -23.01 -0.93
N SER A 12 -9.08 -24.31 -0.97
CA SER A 12 -9.77 -25.33 -0.19
C SER A 12 -9.54 -25.12 1.31
N GLU A 13 -10.60 -25.33 2.09
CA GLU A 13 -10.54 -25.33 3.56
C GLU A 13 -10.20 -26.73 4.13
N ASP A 14 -10.08 -27.77 3.28
CA ASP A 14 -9.57 -29.07 3.71
C ASP A 14 -8.06 -28.95 4.01
N ALA A 15 -7.68 -29.28 5.25
CA ALA A 15 -6.31 -29.26 5.72
C ALA A 15 -5.33 -30.08 4.84
N ARG A 16 -5.84 -31.08 4.11
CA ARG A 16 -5.05 -31.94 3.20
C ARG A 16 -4.91 -31.37 1.78
N GLN A 17 -5.61 -30.28 1.47
CA GLN A 17 -5.70 -29.69 0.13
C GLN A 17 -5.34 -28.21 0.11
N GLY A 18 -4.40 -27.78 0.97
CA GLY A 18 -4.02 -26.37 1.13
C GLY A 18 -3.52 -25.66 -0.13
N GLU A 19 -3.16 -26.38 -1.19
CA GLU A 19 -2.70 -25.82 -2.48
C GLU A 19 -3.82 -25.73 -3.54
N GLN A 20 -4.98 -26.34 -3.29
CA GLN A 20 -6.04 -26.47 -4.29
C GLN A 20 -7.07 -25.35 -4.16
N TYR A 21 -7.68 -24.96 -5.28
CA TYR A 21 -8.82 -24.06 -5.29
C TYR A 21 -10.14 -24.82 -5.18
N MET A 22 -11.15 -24.18 -4.60
CA MET A 22 -12.54 -24.61 -4.69
C MET A 22 -13.13 -24.30 -6.08
N ASN A 23 -14.09 -25.11 -6.50
CA ASN A 23 -14.74 -24.98 -7.82
C ASN A 23 -15.98 -24.10 -7.81
N THR A 24 -16.26 -23.40 -6.71
CA THR A 24 -17.49 -22.60 -6.56
C THR A 24 -17.35 -21.19 -7.13
N ARG A 25 -16.13 -20.67 -7.27
CA ARG A 25 -15.84 -19.33 -7.80
C ARG A 25 -14.52 -19.34 -8.59
N CYS A 26 -14.34 -18.36 -9.47
CA CYS A 26 -13.11 -18.21 -10.24
C CYS A 26 -11.95 -17.74 -9.34
N PRO A 27 -10.72 -18.24 -9.55
CA PRO A 27 -9.54 -17.74 -8.86
C PRO A 27 -9.35 -16.24 -9.05
N ALA A 28 -9.04 -15.51 -7.97
CA ALA A 28 -8.82 -14.07 -7.99
C ALA A 28 -7.76 -13.58 -6.98
N TRP A 29 -7.09 -12.49 -7.31
CA TRP A 29 -6.26 -11.71 -6.39
C TRP A 29 -7.12 -10.68 -5.67
N CYS A 30 -7.92 -11.14 -4.71
CA CYS A 30 -8.80 -10.27 -3.92
C CYS A 30 -7.99 -9.43 -2.92
N ASP A 31 -6.89 -9.98 -2.43
CA ASP A 31 -6.08 -9.41 -1.35
C ASP A 31 -4.88 -8.67 -1.95
N ARG A 32 -4.81 -7.34 -1.75
CA ARG A 32 -3.79 -6.48 -2.36
C ARG A 32 -3.30 -5.41 -1.41
N ILE A 33 -2.01 -5.12 -1.49
CA ILE A 33 -1.40 -3.98 -0.79
C ILE A 33 -1.03 -2.93 -1.83
N LEU A 34 -1.59 -1.74 -1.67
CA LEU A 34 -1.38 -0.61 -2.58
C LEU A 34 -0.52 0.46 -1.91
N MET A 35 0.20 1.21 -2.73
CA MET A 35 1.03 2.32 -2.29
C MET A 35 0.88 3.49 -3.24
N SER A 36 0.94 4.72 -2.69
CA SER A 36 0.99 5.92 -3.51
C SER A 36 2.29 5.96 -4.33
N PRO A 37 2.34 6.73 -5.42
CA PRO A 37 3.57 6.92 -6.19
C PRO A 37 4.76 7.37 -5.31
N SER A 38 4.54 8.30 -4.38
CA SER A 38 5.58 8.79 -3.48
C SER A 38 6.06 7.71 -2.49
N ALA A 39 5.16 6.89 -1.95
CA ALA A 39 5.54 5.77 -1.10
C ALA A 39 6.33 4.72 -1.89
N LYS A 40 5.88 4.39 -3.11
CA LYS A 40 6.59 3.49 -4.02
C LYS A 40 8.00 3.98 -4.32
N GLU A 41 8.16 5.27 -4.55
CA GLU A 41 9.46 5.91 -4.72
C GLU A 41 10.34 5.64 -3.49
N LEU A 42 9.87 5.93 -2.28
CA LEU A 42 10.64 5.71 -1.04
C LEU A 42 11.02 4.25 -0.80
N VAL A 43 10.15 3.31 -1.19
CA VAL A 43 10.38 1.87 -1.09
C VAL A 43 11.46 1.41 -2.07
N LEU A 44 11.47 1.97 -3.29
CA LEU A 44 12.38 1.56 -4.37
C LEU A 44 13.67 2.39 -4.46
N ARG A 45 13.75 3.57 -3.81
CA ARG A 45 14.85 4.56 -3.96
C ARG A 45 16.19 4.23 -3.30
N SER A 46 16.45 3.01 -2.84
CA SER A 46 17.77 2.71 -2.25
C SER A 46 18.80 2.37 -3.31
N GLU A 47 19.91 3.13 -3.31
CA GLU A 47 21.09 2.93 -4.16
C GLU A 47 21.93 1.67 -3.81
N SER A 48 21.53 0.90 -2.79
CA SER A 48 22.21 -0.34 -2.39
C SER A 48 21.51 -1.57 -2.98
N GLU A 49 22.26 -2.43 -3.65
CA GLU A 49 21.80 -3.68 -4.28
C GLU A 49 21.14 -4.68 -3.30
N GLU A 50 21.28 -4.49 -1.98
CA GLU A 50 20.80 -5.42 -0.95
C GLU A 50 19.34 -5.24 -0.50
N LYS A 51 18.60 -4.22 -0.96
CA LYS A 51 17.19 -4.07 -0.54
C LYS A 51 16.24 -4.92 -1.38
N VAL A 52 16.02 -6.14 -0.92
CA VAL A 52 14.94 -7.00 -1.42
C VAL A 52 13.59 -6.47 -0.91
N VAL A 53 12.73 -6.07 -1.84
CA VAL A 53 11.30 -5.85 -1.58
C VAL A 53 10.57 -7.12 -1.94
N THR A 54 9.81 -7.68 -1.00
CA THR A 54 9.07 -8.94 -1.20
C THR A 54 7.57 -8.65 -1.18
N TYR A 55 6.87 -9.05 -2.23
CA TYR A 55 5.43 -8.98 -2.32
C TYR A 55 4.89 -10.38 -2.66
N ASP A 56 4.27 -11.02 -1.68
CA ASP A 56 3.94 -12.44 -1.76
C ASP A 56 2.73 -12.76 -0.87
N HIS A 57 2.24 -14.00 -0.97
CA HIS A 57 1.27 -14.56 -0.06
C HIS A 57 1.91 -15.53 0.94
N ILE A 58 1.23 -15.78 2.04
CA ILE A 58 1.71 -16.63 3.13
C ILE A 58 1.11 -18.02 3.00
N GLY A 59 1.93 -19.04 3.29
CA GLY A 59 1.50 -20.42 3.38
C GLY A 59 0.99 -20.99 2.05
N PRO A 60 1.77 -20.93 0.95
CA PRO A 60 1.35 -21.48 -0.34
C PRO A 60 0.85 -22.93 -0.22
N ASN A 61 1.51 -23.72 0.64
CA ASN A 61 1.27 -25.16 0.78
C ASN A 61 0.47 -25.56 2.03
N VAL A 62 -0.11 -24.59 2.75
CA VAL A 62 -0.80 -24.83 4.04
C VAL A 62 -2.22 -24.31 3.96
N CYS A 63 -3.21 -25.09 4.41
CA CYS A 63 -4.58 -24.59 4.52
C CYS A 63 -4.63 -23.43 5.54
N MET A 64 -5.03 -22.24 5.07
CA MET A 64 -5.17 -21.03 5.89
C MET A 64 -6.61 -20.46 5.81
N GLY A 65 -7.55 -21.27 5.34
CA GLY A 65 -8.89 -20.83 4.93
C GLY A 65 -8.98 -20.67 3.41
N ASP A 66 -10.12 -20.13 2.97
CA ASP A 66 -10.39 -19.88 1.55
C ASP A 66 -9.61 -18.68 0.98
N HIS A 67 -9.08 -17.81 1.84
CA HIS A 67 -8.15 -16.74 1.52
C HIS A 67 -6.74 -17.01 2.07
N LYS A 68 -5.70 -16.81 1.23
CA LYS A 68 -4.30 -16.76 1.67
C LYS A 68 -3.92 -15.33 2.05
N PRO A 69 -3.34 -15.10 3.24
CA PRO A 69 -2.86 -13.77 3.61
C PRO A 69 -1.80 -13.25 2.63
N VAL A 70 -1.93 -11.99 2.18
CA VAL A 70 -0.95 -11.32 1.31
C VAL A 70 -0.13 -10.33 2.12
N PHE A 71 1.18 -10.29 1.91
CA PHE A 71 2.10 -9.38 2.61
C PHE A 71 3.02 -8.63 1.65
N LEU A 72 3.50 -7.48 2.12
CA LEU A 72 4.51 -6.67 1.46
C LEU A 72 5.59 -6.33 2.50
N ALA A 73 6.82 -6.78 2.26
CA ALA A 73 7.97 -6.54 3.13
C ALA A 73 9.04 -5.70 2.40
N PHE A 74 9.54 -4.67 3.09
CA PHE A 74 10.60 -3.79 2.60
C PHE A 74 11.28 -3.07 3.77
N ARG A 75 12.46 -2.50 3.52
CA ARG A 75 13.21 -1.73 4.53
C ARG A 75 13.14 -0.24 4.26
N ILE A 76 12.56 0.52 5.19
CA ILE A 76 12.55 1.99 5.17
C ILE A 76 13.78 2.51 5.90
N MET A 77 14.53 3.44 5.27
CA MET A 77 15.60 4.16 5.98
C MET A 77 14.97 5.15 6.98
N PRO A 78 15.48 5.24 8.23
CA PRO A 78 15.10 6.31 9.14
C PRO A 78 15.21 7.69 8.47
N GLY A 79 14.15 8.51 8.54
CA GLY A 79 14.14 9.85 7.94
C GLY A 79 13.82 9.93 6.45
N ALA A 80 13.56 8.81 5.77
CA ALA A 80 13.19 8.80 4.33
C ALA A 80 11.93 9.61 3.99
N GLY A 81 11.07 9.88 4.97
CA GLY A 81 9.85 10.68 4.81
C GLY A 81 9.99 12.19 5.03
N LYS A 82 11.20 12.71 5.27
CA LYS A 82 11.39 14.15 5.50
C LYS A 82 11.16 14.90 4.18
N ARG A 83 9.93 15.41 4.00
CA ARG A 83 9.68 16.47 3.02
C ARG A 83 10.56 17.65 3.39
N CYS A 84 11.40 18.10 2.45
CA CYS A 84 11.94 19.45 2.50
C CYS A 84 10.74 20.39 2.67
N GLN A 85 10.75 21.25 3.70
CA GLN A 85 9.67 22.21 3.94
C GLN A 85 9.60 23.13 2.71
N ARG A 86 8.76 22.75 1.75
CA ARG A 86 8.43 23.61 0.63
C ARG A 86 7.68 24.76 1.26
N HIS A 87 8.35 25.92 1.34
CA HIS A 87 7.82 27.19 1.82
C HIS A 87 6.31 27.19 1.72
N GLU A 88 5.66 27.16 2.88
CA GLU A 88 4.24 27.44 3.02
C GLU A 88 4.06 28.84 2.44
N ARG A 89 3.69 28.94 1.15
CA ARG A 89 3.13 30.17 0.62
C ARG A 89 1.83 30.32 1.36
N THR A 90 1.93 31.12 2.41
CA THR A 90 0.86 31.75 3.15
C THR A 90 -0.31 31.96 2.21
N LEU A 91 -1.39 31.22 2.41
CA LEU A 91 -2.68 31.66 1.90
C LEU A 91 -2.98 32.94 2.68
N ARG A 92 -2.50 34.09 2.17
CA ARG A 92 -2.90 35.37 2.71
C ARG A 92 -4.39 35.49 2.42
N GLU A 93 -5.21 35.39 3.46
CA GLU A 93 -6.59 35.85 3.37
C GLU A 93 -6.59 37.30 2.86
N PRO A 94 -7.48 37.67 1.92
CA PRO A 94 -7.62 39.07 1.54
C PRO A 94 -8.10 39.86 2.76
N PRO A 95 -7.56 41.07 3.01
CA PRO A 95 -8.03 41.90 4.11
C PRO A 95 -9.50 42.25 3.89
N CYS A 96 -10.35 41.90 4.85
CA CYS A 96 -11.73 42.32 4.91
C CYS A 96 -11.77 43.85 4.96
N SER A 97 -12.26 44.48 3.88
CA SER A 97 -12.47 45.92 3.81
C SER A 97 -13.56 46.31 4.80
N ARG A 98 -13.16 46.93 5.92
CA ARG A 98 -14.09 47.65 6.79
C ARG A 98 -14.70 48.79 5.98
N GLY A 99 -16.00 48.71 5.72
CA GLY A 99 -16.76 49.83 5.16
C GLY A 99 -16.69 51.05 6.09
N PRO A 100 -16.74 52.27 5.55
CA PRO A 100 -16.73 53.48 6.38
C PRO A 100 -18.03 53.59 7.18
N ASN A 101 -17.90 53.72 8.50
CA ASN A 101 -18.97 54.20 9.37
C ASN A 101 -19.26 55.67 9.02
N THR A 102 -20.40 55.94 8.37
CA THR A 102 -20.93 57.29 8.27
C THR A 102 -21.82 57.55 9.48
N HIS A 103 -21.33 58.35 10.42
CA HIS A 103 -22.17 59.11 11.34
C HIS A 103 -22.72 60.34 10.61
N SER A 104 -24.04 60.45 10.55
CA SER A 104 -24.82 61.70 10.52
C SER A 104 -26.18 61.40 11.15
#